data_AF-A0A7Y3DD42-F1
#
_entry.id   AF-A0A7Y3DD42-F1
#
_cell.length_a   1.000
_cell.length_b   1.000
_cell.length_c   1.000
_cell.angle_alpha   90.00
_cell.angle_beta   90.00
_cell.angle_gamma   90.00
#
_symmetry.space_group_name_H-M   'P 1'
#
loop_
_entity.id
_entity.type
_entity.pdbx_description
1 polymer ?
#
loop_
_entity_poly.entity_id
_entity_poly.type
_entity_poly.pdbx_seq_one_letter_code
_entity_poly.pdbx_strand_id
1 'polypeptide(L)' 'MSLELVLIRHGRPERVETPDGSPADPPLDASGREQAERTARWLAGERFDALYVSPM' A
#
# COMPACT_ATOMS: atom_id res chain seq x y z
N MET A 1 1.30 7.52 -28.13
CA MET A 1 0.72 7.50 -26.77
C MET A 1 1.81 7.05 -25.82
N SER A 2 1.97 7.74 -24.68
CA SER A 2 2.91 7.38 -23.63
C SER A 2 2.17 6.68 -22.49
N LEU A 3 2.84 5.73 -21.84
CA LEU A 3 2.38 5.11 -20.61
C LEU A 3 2.97 5.89 -19.42
N GLU A 4 2.14 6.14 -18.41
CA GLU A 4 2.56 6.64 -17.10
C GLU A 4 2.31 5.56 -16.04
N LEU A 5 3.25 5.42 -15.11
CA LEU A 5 3.17 4.43 -14.03
C LEU A 5 3.41 5.12 -12.69
N VAL A 6 2.44 5.00 -11.78
CA VAL A 6 2.53 5.48 -10.40
C VAL A 6 2.79 4.29 -9.48
N LEU A 7 3.90 4.33 -8.74
CA LEU A 7 4.28 3.29 -7.77
C LEU A 7 4.01 3.77 -6.36
N ILE A 8 3.20 3.01 -5.60
CA ILE A 8 2.83 3.32 -4.23
C ILE A 8 3.31 2.17 -3.33
N ARG A 9 4.11 2.49 -2.31
CA ARG A 9 4.42 1.55 -1.24
C ARG A 9 3.23 1.44 -0.28
N HIS A 10 2.92 0.24 0.21
CA HIS A 10 1.91 0.04 1.25
C HIS A 10 2.19 0.91 2.49
N GLY A 11 1.13 1.26 3.23
CA GLY A 11 1.24 1.97 4.51
C GLY A 11 1.98 1.16 5.56
N ARG A 12 2.28 1.75 6.72
CA ARG A 12 2.97 1.05 7.81
C ARG A 12 2.18 -0.19 8.29
N PRO A 13 2.76 -1.40 8.23
CA PRO A 13 2.15 -2.60 8.79
C PRO A 13 2.28 -2.66 10.31
N GLU A 14 1.47 -3.51 10.95
CA GLU A 14 1.74 -3.95 12.32
C GLU A 14 3.10 -4.67 12.40
N ARG A 15 3.83 -4.50 13.50
CA ARG A 15 5.10 -5.20 13.71
C ARG A 15 4.81 -6.62 14.20
N VAL A 16 5.01 -7.59 13.32
CA VAL A 16 4.93 -9.02 13.64
C VAL A 16 6.29 -9.65 13.38
N GLU A 17 6.82 -10.32 14.40
CA GLU A 17 8.04 -11.11 14.31
C GLU A 17 7.66 -12.58 14.46
N THR A 18 7.92 -13.38 13.42
CA THR A 18 7.69 -14.83 13.47
C THR A 18 8.88 -15.49 14.18
N PRO A 19 8.65 -16.48 15.05
CA PRO A 19 9.74 -17.14 15.79
C PRO A 19 10.77 -17.85 14.90
N ASP A 20 10.35 -18.27 13.71
CA ASP A 20 11.16 -18.99 12.72
C ASP A 20 11.75 -18.08 11.64
N GLY A 21 11.51 -16.76 11.72
CA GLY A 21 12.00 -15.78 10.74
C GLY A 21 11.28 -15.82 9.39
N SER A 22 10.17 -16.56 9.29
CA SER A 22 9.32 -16.56 8.11
C SER A 22 8.67 -15.18 7.87
N PRO A 23 8.42 -14.76 6.61
CA PRO A 23 7.72 -13.50 6.36
C PRO A 23 6.34 -13.49 7.02
N ALA A 24 6.08 -12.47 7.83
CA ALA A 24 4.74 -12.22 8.35
C ALA A 24 3.89 -11.50 7.30
N ASP A 25 2.58 -11.74 7.34
CA ASP A 25 1.57 -11.04 6.53
C ASP A 25 0.63 -10.20 7.43
N PRO A 26 1.15 -9.15 8.09
CA PRO A 26 0.36 -8.35 9.00
C PRO A 26 -0.52 -7.32 8.27
N PRO A 27 -1.68 -6.97 8.84
CA PRO A 27 -2.46 -5.84 8.35
C PRO A 27 -1.74 -4.50 8.61
N LEU A 28 -2.26 -3.43 8.00
CA LEU A 28 -1.84 -2.06 8.30
C LEU A 28 -2.20 -1.66 9.74
N ASP A 29 -1.26 -1.01 10.42
CA ASP A 29 -1.55 -0.36 11.70
C ASP A 29 -2.39 0.92 11.49
N ALA A 30 -2.82 1.56 12.58
CA ALA A 30 -3.67 2.75 12.50
C ALA A 30 -3.04 3.89 11.67
N SER A 31 -1.72 4.14 11.80
CA SER A 31 -1.06 5.16 10.98
C SER A 31 -0.87 4.70 9.55
N GLY A 32 -0.66 3.42 9.29
CA GLY A 32 -0.60 2.85 7.94
C GLY A 32 -1.92 3.03 7.19
N ARG A 33 -3.06 2.87 7.87
CA ARG A 33 -4.38 3.17 7.31
C ARG A 33 -4.53 4.66 6.99
N GLU A 34 -4.15 5.54 7.92
CA GLU A 34 -4.17 7.00 7.68
C GLU A 34 -3.26 7.39 6.50
N GLN A 35 -2.08 6.80 6.39
CA GLN A 35 -1.17 7.01 5.26
C GLN A 35 -1.82 6.61 3.94
N ALA A 36 -2.44 5.43 3.87
CA ALA A 36 -3.15 4.96 2.69
C ALA A 36 -4.30 5.90 2.29
N GLU A 37 -5.12 6.32 3.25
CA GLU A 37 -6.22 7.27 3.03
C GLU A 37 -5.74 8.64 2.54
N ARG A 38 -4.63 9.14 3.07
CA ARG A 38 -4.04 10.42 2.63
C ARG A 38 -3.50 10.34 1.22
N THR A 39 -2.84 9.25 0.86
CA THR A 39 -2.37 9.00 -0.51
C THR A 39 -3.54 8.91 -1.48
N ALA A 40 -4.60 8.17 -1.12
CA ALA A 40 -5.81 8.07 -1.95
C ALA A 40 -6.48 9.43 -2.15
N ARG A 41 -6.61 10.24 -1.09
CA ARG A 41 -7.14 11.61 -1.19
C ARG A 41 -6.28 12.52 -2.06
N TRP A 42 -4.95 12.40 -1.96
CA TRP A 42 -4.03 13.19 -2.78
C TRP A 42 -4.14 12.86 -4.27
N LEU A 43 -4.36 11.59 -4.61
CA LEU A 43 -4.50 11.11 -5.99
C LEU A 43 -5.95 11.12 -6.52
N ALA A 44 -6.92 11.62 -5.75
CA ALA A 44 -8.34 11.52 -6.10
C ALA A 44 -8.72 12.28 -7.39
N GLY A 45 -7.90 13.23 -7.83
CA GLY A 45 -8.08 13.96 -9.10
C GLY A 45 -7.51 13.24 -10.33
N GLU A 46 -6.69 12.21 -10.13
CA GLU A 46 -6.04 11.47 -11.21
C GLU A 46 -6.97 10.40 -11.79
N ARG A 47 -6.80 10.09 -13.08
CA ARG A 47 -7.49 8.97 -13.73
C ARG A 47 -6.53 7.81 -13.91
N PHE A 48 -6.90 6.66 -13.36
CA PHE A 48 -6.16 5.42 -13.53
C PHE A 48 -6.97 4.46 -14.38
N ASP A 49 -6.39 4.03 -15.51
CA ASP A 49 -7.01 3.03 -16.38
C ASP A 49 -6.90 1.61 -15.81
N ALA A 50 -5.92 1.36 -14.93
CA ALA A 50 -5.70 0.07 -14.30
C ALA A 50 -5.09 0.21 -12.89
N LEU A 51 -5.41 -0.74 -12.03
CA LEU A 51 -4.88 -0.88 -10.67
C LEU A 51 -4.32 -2.29 -10.48
N TYR A 52 -3.08 -2.37 -10.00
CA TYR A 52 -2.41 -3.64 -9.70
C TYR A 52 -1.91 -3.61 -8.26
N VAL A 53 -2.13 -4.70 -7.52
CA VAL A 53 -1.76 -4.83 -6.11
C VAL A 53 -1.11 -6.19 -5.85
N SER A 54 -0.26 -6.25 -4.83
CA SER A 54 0.24 -7.50 -4.28
C SER A 54 -0.92 -8.32 -3.68
N PRO A 55 -0.88 -9.66 -3.68
CA PRO A 55 -1.89 -10.51 -3.04
C PRO A 55 -1.70 -10.67 -1.51
N MET A 56 -0.76 -9.92 -0.92
CA MET A 56 -0.49 -9.89 0.53
C MET A 56 -1.59 -9.08 1.22
#